data_AF-A0A0F9UTX5-F1
#
_entry.id   AF-A0A0F9UTX5-F1
#
_cell.length_a   1.000
_cell.length_b   1.000
_cell.length_c   1.000
_cell.angle_alpha   90.00
_cell.angle_beta   90.00
_cell.angle_gamma   90.00
#
_symmetry.space_group_name_H-M   'P 1'
#
loop_
_entity.id
_entity.type
_entity.pdbx_description
1 polymer ?
#
loop_
_entity_poly.entity_id
_entity_poly.type
_entity_poly.pdbx_seq_one_letter_code
_entity_poly.pdbx_strand_id
1 'polypeptide(L)'
;MAQALQNYVSRHKGDIWNAPGWVFAPDVTLRIGKAAAFLGISAINLIRNTDLWGFTVYRTSGYYRYYLISELEAFKTEAPKLTASDIKRATEGGKNGIQTAITKAARGKRPKA
;
A
#
# COMPACT_ATOMS: atom_id res chain seq x y z
N MET A 1 -5.53 -22.50 -6.37
CA MET A 1 -6.01 -21.13 -6.07
C MET A 1 -4.85 -20.13 -5.95
N ALA A 2 -3.77 -20.45 -5.22
CA ALA A 2 -2.63 -19.54 -5.01
C ALA A 2 -1.95 -19.02 -6.30
N GLN A 3 -1.68 -19.87 -7.31
CA GLN A 3 -1.04 -19.44 -8.57
C GLN A 3 -1.90 -18.48 -9.39
N ALA A 4 -3.21 -18.73 -9.44
CA ALA A 4 -4.17 -17.89 -10.17
C ALA A 4 -4.31 -16.52 -9.51
N LEU A 5 -4.34 -16.47 -8.17
CA LEU A 5 -4.29 -15.23 -7.41
C LEU A 5 -3.00 -14.46 -7.68
N GLN A 6 -1.82 -15.09 -7.59
CA GLN A 6 -0.55 -14.42 -7.89
C GLN A 6 -0.49 -13.86 -9.31
N ASN A 7 -0.94 -14.62 -10.31
CA ASN A 7 -1.00 -14.17 -11.70
C ASN A 7 -1.99 -13.02 -11.90
N TYR A 8 -3.08 -13.00 -11.14
CA TYR A 8 -4.08 -11.94 -11.20
C TYR A 8 -3.57 -10.65 -10.54
N VAL A 9 -2.96 -10.74 -9.36
CA VAL A 9 -2.41 -9.59 -8.62
C VAL A 9 -1.23 -8.97 -9.35
N SER A 10 -0.30 -9.77 -9.88
CA SER A 10 0.89 -9.25 -10.58
C SER A 10 0.58 -8.39 -11.81
N ARG A 11 -0.63 -8.52 -12.38
CA ARG A 11 -1.08 -7.74 -13.54
C ARG A 11 -1.68 -6.38 -13.20
N HIS A 12 -1.94 -6.10 -11.93
CA HIS A 12 -2.72 -4.94 -11.53
C HIS A 12 -2.02 -4.19 -10.37
N LYS A 13 -2.00 -2.86 -10.43
CA LYS A 13 -1.45 -1.95 -9.39
C LYS A 13 -2.20 -0.60 -9.40
N GLY A 14 -3.52 -0.68 -9.46
CA GLY A 14 -4.44 0.46 -9.53
C GLY A 14 -5.86 0.04 -9.16
N ASP A 15 -6.85 0.89 -9.47
CA ASP A 15 -8.27 0.63 -9.17
C ASP A 15 -8.88 -0.40 -10.16
N ILE A 16 -9.47 -1.49 -9.64
CA ILE A 16 -10.15 -2.54 -10.40
C ILE A 16 -11.62 -2.60 -10.01
N TRP A 17 -12.51 -2.46 -10.99
CA TRP A 17 -13.96 -2.43 -10.79
C TRP A 17 -14.70 -3.74 -11.09
N ASN A 18 -14.06 -4.65 -11.84
CA ASN A 18 -14.70 -5.88 -12.35
C ASN A 18 -13.89 -7.13 -11.96
N ALA A 19 -13.54 -7.24 -10.68
CA ALA A 19 -12.79 -8.39 -10.18
C ALA A 19 -13.71 -9.60 -9.95
N PRO A 20 -13.19 -10.83 -10.09
CA PRO A 20 -13.92 -12.04 -9.74
C PRO A 20 -14.40 -12.02 -8.29
N GLY A 21 -15.58 -12.59 -8.02
CA GLY A 21 -16.18 -12.61 -6.68
C GLY A 21 -15.27 -13.17 -5.58
N TRP A 22 -14.43 -14.16 -5.91
CA TRP A 22 -13.49 -14.78 -4.97
C TRP A 22 -12.42 -13.82 -4.44
N VAL A 23 -12.14 -12.70 -5.14
CA VAL A 23 -11.20 -11.68 -4.67
C VAL A 23 -11.72 -10.98 -3.42
N PHE A 24 -13.04 -10.86 -3.27
CA PHE A 24 -13.68 -10.21 -2.12
C PHE A 24 -13.86 -11.13 -0.91
N ALA A 25 -13.32 -12.36 -0.98
CA ALA A 25 -13.37 -13.28 0.13
C ALA A 25 -12.54 -12.76 1.33
N PRO A 26 -12.97 -13.00 2.59
CA PRO A 26 -12.33 -12.43 3.78
C PRO A 26 -10.88 -12.85 4.01
N ASP A 27 -10.46 -13.96 3.42
CA ASP A 27 -9.11 -14.53 3.44
C ASP A 27 -8.21 -13.99 2.33
N VAL A 28 -8.76 -13.24 1.37
CA VAL A 28 -8.02 -12.67 0.22
C VAL A 28 -7.86 -11.16 0.34
N THR A 29 -8.95 -10.44 0.61
CA THR A 29 -8.93 -8.97 0.74
C THR A 29 -9.57 -8.48 2.03
N LEU A 30 -9.09 -7.33 2.49
CA LEU A 30 -9.66 -6.57 3.60
C LEU A 30 -10.30 -5.30 3.09
N ARG A 31 -11.50 -5.01 3.60
CA ARG A 31 -12.11 -3.69 3.45
C ARG A 31 -11.23 -2.63 4.09
N ILE A 32 -11.23 -1.42 3.52
CA ILE A 32 -10.40 -0.29 3.95
C ILE A 32 -10.24 -0.11 5.47
N GLY A 33 -11.32 -0.21 6.25
CA GLY A 33 -11.23 -0.04 7.72
C GLY A 33 -10.35 -1.11 8.38
N LYS A 34 -10.51 -2.38 7.97
CA LYS A 34 -9.69 -3.50 8.45
C LYS A 34 -8.26 -3.41 7.93
N ALA A 35 -8.07 -3.03 6.66
CA ALA A 35 -6.75 -2.83 6.08
C ALA A 35 -5.95 -1.72 6.80
N ALA A 36 -6.60 -0.59 7.12
CA ALA A 36 -5.98 0.50 7.85
C ALA A 36 -5.60 0.09 9.28
N ALA A 37 -6.50 -0.63 9.98
CA ALA A 37 -6.22 -1.18 11.30
C ALA A 37 -5.04 -2.19 11.27
N PHE A 38 -4.97 -3.04 10.24
CA PHE A 38 -3.88 -4.00 10.05
C PHE A 38 -2.50 -3.33 9.94
N LEU A 39 -2.46 -2.18 9.25
CA LEU A 39 -1.27 -1.34 9.07
C LEU A 39 -1.02 -0.36 10.22
N GLY A 40 -1.95 -0.20 11.17
CA GLY A 40 -1.82 0.76 12.27
C GLY A 40 -1.92 2.23 11.83
N ILE A 41 -2.63 2.52 10.74
CA ILE A 41 -2.81 3.89 10.20
C ILE A 41 -4.29 4.25 10.09
N SER A 42 -4.60 5.53 9.86
CA SER A 42 -5.97 5.95 9.57
C SER A 42 -6.39 5.54 8.15
N ALA A 43 -7.69 5.27 7.96
CA ALA A 43 -8.24 4.94 6.64
C ALA A 43 -7.99 6.04 5.59
N ILE A 44 -8.00 7.30 6.03
CA ILE A 44 -7.67 8.45 5.18
C ILE A 44 -6.21 8.39 4.72
N ASN A 45 -5.28 8.07 5.63
CA ASN A 45 -3.87 7.98 5.29
C ASN A 45 -3.60 6.82 4.32
N LEU A 46 -4.31 5.70 4.50
CA LEU A 46 -4.28 4.59 3.55
C LEU A 46 -4.72 5.07 2.16
N ILE A 47 -5.90 5.70 2.02
CA ILE A 47 -6.40 6.21 0.73
C ILE A 47 -5.42 7.17 0.06
N ARG A 48 -4.86 8.11 0.83
CA ARG A 48 -3.98 9.16 0.28
C ARG A 48 -2.67 8.60 -0.27
N ASN A 49 -2.19 7.48 0.27
CA ASN A 49 -0.90 6.91 -0.09
C ASN A 49 -1.03 5.57 -0.83
N THR A 50 -2.24 5.06 -1.08
CA THR A 50 -2.49 3.84 -1.86
C THR A 50 -1.66 3.80 -3.14
N ASP A 51 -1.76 4.85 -3.96
CA ASP A 51 -1.07 4.92 -5.25
C ASP A 51 0.45 4.99 -5.08
N LEU A 52 0.91 5.70 -4.05
CA LEU A 52 2.33 5.84 -3.73
C LEU A 52 2.93 4.51 -3.27
N TRP A 53 2.18 3.73 -2.50
CA TRP A 53 2.57 2.41 -2.02
C TRP A 53 2.36 1.32 -3.06
N GLY A 54 1.76 1.66 -4.21
CA GLY A 54 1.55 0.73 -5.33
C GLY A 54 0.58 -0.40 -5.00
N PHE A 55 -0.37 -0.16 -4.09
CA PHE A 55 -1.39 -1.14 -3.73
C PHE A 55 -2.42 -1.33 -4.83
N THR A 56 -2.89 -2.55 -4.98
CA THR A 56 -4.03 -2.86 -5.83
C THR A 56 -5.32 -2.62 -5.04
N VAL A 57 -6.22 -1.81 -5.61
CA VAL A 57 -7.52 -1.52 -4.97
C VAL A 57 -8.63 -2.15 -5.76
N TYR A 58 -9.35 -3.04 -5.10
CA TYR A 58 -10.54 -3.65 -5.66
C TYR A 58 -11.77 -2.85 -5.22
N ARG A 59 -12.64 -2.58 -6.19
CA ARG A 59 -13.87 -1.81 -6.04
C ARG A 59 -15.06 -2.71 -6.31
N THR A 60 -16.11 -2.50 -5.54
CA THR A 60 -17.45 -3.01 -5.86
C THR A 60 -18.34 -1.86 -6.32
N SER A 61 -19.50 -2.17 -6.89
CA SER A 61 -20.51 -1.17 -7.30
C SER A 61 -20.92 -0.20 -6.19
N GLY A 62 -20.77 -0.61 -4.92
CA GLY A 62 -20.97 0.25 -3.74
C GLY A 62 -19.79 1.18 -3.40
N TYR A 63 -18.83 1.37 -4.30
CA TYR A 63 -17.62 2.21 -4.14
C TYR A 63 -16.68 1.80 -3.00
N TYR A 64 -16.91 0.66 -2.36
CA TYR A 64 -16.08 0.17 -1.28
C TYR A 64 -14.68 -0.22 -1.79
N ARG A 65 -13.66 0.12 -1.01
CA ARG A 65 -12.26 -0.23 -1.29
C ARG A 65 -11.87 -1.49 -0.53
N TYR A 66 -11.25 -2.40 -1.25
CA TYR A 66 -10.68 -3.64 -0.74
C TYR A 66 -9.20 -3.70 -1.12
N TYR A 67 -8.37 -4.11 -0.16
CA TYR A 67 -6.92 -4.21 -0.27
C TYR A 67 -6.51 -5.67 -0.06
N LEU A 68 -5.53 -6.16 -0.80
CA LEU A 68 -5.06 -7.54 -0.67
C LEU A 68 -4.31 -7.73 0.64
N ILE A 69 -4.61 -8.83 1.33
CA ILE A 69 -3.91 -9.18 2.57
C ILE A 69 -2.42 -9.38 2.30
N SER A 70 -2.06 -10.08 1.22
CA SER A 70 -0.67 -10.34 0.86
C SER A 70 0.13 -9.06 0.58
N GLU A 71 -0.46 -8.05 -0.04
CA GLU A 71 0.20 -6.75 -0.28
C GLU A 71 0.41 -5.99 1.04
N LEU A 72 -0.59 -6.01 1.93
CA LEU A 72 -0.49 -5.39 3.25
C LEU A 72 0.57 -6.09 4.13
N GLU A 73 0.64 -7.42 4.07
CA GLU A 73 1.65 -8.23 4.77
C GLU A 73 3.05 -7.98 4.22
N ALA A 74 3.22 -7.97 2.90
CA ALA A 74 4.48 -7.65 2.26
C ALA A 74 4.93 -6.23 2.65
N PHE A 75 4.03 -5.25 2.59
CA PHE A 75 4.31 -3.88 3.02
C PHE A 75 4.73 -3.82 4.48
N LYS A 76 4.04 -4.55 5.38
CA LYS A 76 4.40 -4.60 6.81
C LYS A 76 5.75 -5.28 7.06
N THR A 77 6.09 -6.27 6.24
CA THR A 77 7.36 -7.03 6.31
C THR A 77 8.54 -6.27 5.69
N GLU A 78 8.29 -5.44 4.68
CA GLU A 78 9.28 -4.58 4.01
C GLU A 78 9.45 -3.21 4.68
N ALA A 79 8.42 -2.74 5.40
CA ALA A 79 8.43 -1.52 6.20
C ALA A 79 9.41 -1.47 7.40
N PRO A 80 10.10 -2.52 7.88
CA PRO A 80 11.20 -2.35 8.83
C PRO A 80 12.35 -1.48 8.29
N LYS A 81 12.34 -1.10 7.01
CA LYS A 81 13.30 -0.17 6.39
C LYS A 81 12.79 1.27 6.25
N LEU A 82 11.56 1.56 6.64
CA LEU A 82 10.97 2.91 6.69
C LEU A 82 10.42 3.12 8.09
N THR A 83 11.10 3.92 8.89
CA THR A 83 10.71 4.13 10.28
C THR A 83 9.30 4.75 10.36
N ALA A 84 8.56 4.51 11.45
CA ALA A 84 7.28 5.19 11.69
C ALA A 84 7.40 6.73 11.56
N SER A 85 8.59 7.27 11.83
CA SER A 85 8.98 8.66 11.63
C SER A 85 9.00 9.10 10.15
N ASP A 86 9.37 8.21 9.22
CA ASP A 86 9.39 8.48 7.78
C ASP A 86 7.98 8.47 7.19
N ILE A 87 7.11 7.58 7.67
CA ILE A 87 5.68 7.55 7.32
C ILE A 87 4.97 8.80 7.86
N LYS A 88 5.32 9.23 9.08
CA LYS A 88 4.78 10.47 9.67
C LYS A 88 5.25 11.72 8.91
N ARG A 89 6.54 11.81 8.55
CA ARG A 89 7.09 12.88 7.69
C ARG A 89 6.49 12.91 6.29
N ALA A 90 6.22 11.76 5.71
CA ALA A 90 5.53 11.63 4.43
C ALA A 90 4.09 12.17 4.50
N THR A 91 3.42 11.93 5.62
CA THR A 91 2.03 12.35 5.86
C THR A 91 1.92 13.85 6.17
N GLU A 92 2.92 14.42 6.88
CA GLU A 92 2.95 15.84 7.26
C GLU A 92 3.52 16.75 6.15
N GLY A 93 4.36 16.25 5.25
CA GLY A 93 5.06 17.07 4.23
C GLY A 93 4.41 17.12 2.84
N GLY A 94 3.32 16.38 2.60
CA GLY A 94 2.75 16.20 1.25
C GLY A 94 3.77 15.61 0.26
N LYS A 95 3.40 15.55 -1.05
CA LYS A 95 4.25 14.95 -2.11
C LYS A 95 5.70 15.46 -2.13
N ASN A 96 5.96 16.68 -1.67
CA ASN A 96 7.29 17.30 -1.65
C ASN A 96 8.18 16.81 -0.48
N GLY A 97 7.60 16.37 0.64
CA GLY A 97 8.37 15.89 1.81
C GLY A 97 9.02 14.53 1.58
N ILE A 98 8.32 13.63 0.88
CA ILE A 98 8.77 12.27 0.60
C ILE A 98 9.94 12.28 -0.39
N GLN A 99 9.80 13.03 -1.49
CA GLN A 99 10.86 13.14 -2.50
C GLN A 99 12.13 13.78 -1.91
N THR A 100 11.97 14.74 -0.99
CA THR A 100 13.09 15.36 -0.26
C THR A 100 13.75 14.38 0.71
N ALA A 101 12.97 13.57 1.44
CA ALA A 101 13.50 12.56 2.36
C ALA A 101 14.26 11.45 1.63
N ILE A 102 13.72 10.96 0.50
CA ILE A 102 14.37 9.97 -0.38
C ILE A 102 15.67 10.54 -0.96
N THR A 103 15.65 11.78 -1.46
CA THR A 103 16.84 12.45 -2.01
C THR A 103 17.92 12.67 -0.95
N LYS A 104 17.53 12.98 0.30
CA LYS A 104 18.46 13.16 1.42
C LYS A 104 19.06 11.82 1.88
N ALA A 105 18.26 10.76 1.96
CA ALA A 105 18.74 9.41 2.28
C ALA A 105 19.70 8.86 1.20
N ALA A 106 19.46 9.19 -0.07
CA ALA A 106 20.35 8.84 -1.17
C ALA A 106 21.69 9.62 -1.14
N ARG A 107 21.68 10.90 -0.74
CA ARG A 107 22.90 11.72 -0.62
C ARG A 107 23.79 11.36 0.58
N GLY A 108 23.23 10.80 1.65
CA GLY A 108 24.00 10.37 2.83
C GLY A 108 24.91 9.15 2.60
N LYS A 109 24.77 8.44 1.47
CA LYS A 109 25.55 7.24 1.12
C LYS A 109 26.56 7.48 -0.02
N ARG A 110 27.00 8.72 -0.26
CA ARG A 110 28.19 8.93 -1.09
C ARG A 110 29.43 8.75 -0.20
N PRO A 111 30.21 7.65 -0.33
CA PRO A 111 31.56 7.65 0.22
C PRO A 111 32.33 8.81 -0.43
N LYS A 112 33.02 9.60 0.39
CA LYS A 112 34.04 10.53 -0.09
C LYS A 112 35.07 9.70 -0.86
N ALA A 113 35.10 9.89 -2.18
CA ALA A 113 36.31 9.70 -2.97
C ALA A 113 37.02 11.06 -3.02
#